data_AF-A0A0D3KMJ5-F1
#
_entry.id   AF-A0A0D3KMJ5-F1
#
_cell.length_a   1.000
_cell.length_b   1.000
_cell.length_c   1.000
_cell.angle_alpha   90.00
_cell.angle_beta   90.00
_cell.angle_gamma   90.00
#
_symmetry.space_group_name_H-M   'P 1'
#
loop_
_entity.id
_entity.type
_entity.pdbx_description
1 polymer ?
#
loop_
_entity_poly.entity_id
_entity_poly.type
_entity_poly.pdbx_seq_one_letter_code
_entity_poly.pdbx_strand_id
1 'polypeptide(L)'
;MPSSSRPGYSSYRIAAPAVAAPKSAPPSAGPSTLDTAFRLWCLHEALKLLHEPTWSPWVLACGVAVAAAAVAPRQPLVALALTLRLCDTAMLMPFCWDSFYWCFQIDGGLLLLLLCAASADRDAVARSWAEICRLQLSLFYASAAWWKLNTSFLDPRTSCAPMFFLTLLPTLGYTPSPAVALGVRNLAPAATIGGEACIGLLLAAASNRLRRLGVCLALLLHLGISLTPSPNNATPFSLAMAARLLVTQAPALTALLRHAAERRRTALLAAAAAAAATGIQCLRALSFDSRGGRLGQGVADWWVAAFGALATLGVRAIALAEAGGGGGGGGGCGGVRAAGDGGGGGGGGGGGGGEGGPMPPPLHGRLRSGLVALAALYAFVLPALGLQDQGAPNMYSNLQMHGRGNHLVAPTDVIGSLPLLAPLFETARVEASSSEHINGVCPGDATPAERACSFWGSG
;
A
#
# COMPACT_ATOMS: atom_id res chain seq x y z
N MET A 1 -57.71 -62.88 -55.27
CA MET A 1 -58.07 -61.49 -54.94
C MET A 1 -57.05 -60.95 -53.95
N PRO A 2 -56.20 -59.96 -54.32
CA PRO A 2 -55.24 -59.37 -53.40
C PRO A 2 -55.83 -58.14 -52.69
N SER A 3 -55.60 -58.06 -51.38
CA SER A 3 -56.02 -56.99 -50.48
C SER A 3 -55.21 -55.71 -50.70
N SER A 4 -55.88 -54.59 -50.95
CA SER A 4 -55.27 -53.26 -51.05
C SER A 4 -55.22 -52.59 -49.67
N SER A 5 -54.01 -52.42 -49.14
CA SER A 5 -53.74 -51.59 -47.96
C SER A 5 -53.59 -50.12 -48.39
N ARG A 6 -54.50 -49.25 -47.94
CA ARG A 6 -54.41 -47.80 -48.13
C ARG A 6 -53.36 -47.20 -47.19
N PRO A 7 -52.53 -46.23 -47.65
CA PRO A 7 -51.60 -45.51 -46.79
C PRO A 7 -52.36 -44.49 -45.91
N GLY A 8 -52.01 -44.46 -44.63
CA GLY A 8 -52.58 -43.55 -43.63
C GLY A 8 -52.11 -42.10 -43.83
N TYR A 9 -53.05 -41.17 -43.72
CA TYR A 9 -52.79 -39.73 -43.68
C TYR A 9 -52.10 -39.35 -42.36
N SER A 10 -50.85 -38.92 -42.43
CA SER A 10 -50.12 -38.28 -41.32
C SER A 10 -50.58 -36.83 -41.18
N SER A 11 -51.18 -36.52 -40.04
CA SER A 11 -51.62 -35.17 -39.67
C SER A 11 -50.41 -34.28 -39.37
N TYR A 12 -50.10 -33.35 -40.27
CA TYR A 12 -49.14 -32.27 -40.02
C TYR A 12 -49.69 -31.31 -38.96
N ARG A 13 -49.19 -31.42 -37.72
CA ARG A 13 -49.35 -30.35 -36.71
C ARG A 13 -48.35 -29.25 -37.01
N ILE A 14 -48.84 -28.10 -37.45
CA ILE A 14 -48.06 -26.86 -37.50
C ILE A 14 -47.82 -26.43 -36.05
N ALA A 15 -46.58 -26.57 -35.58
CA ALA A 15 -46.17 -26.12 -34.25
C ALA A 15 -46.24 -24.59 -34.19
N ALA A 16 -46.98 -24.04 -33.23
CA ALA A 16 -47.01 -22.61 -32.96
C ALA A 16 -45.57 -22.13 -32.62
N PRO A 17 -45.14 -20.96 -33.14
CA PRO A 17 -43.82 -20.41 -32.83
C PRO A 17 -43.71 -20.21 -31.32
N ALA A 18 -42.69 -20.81 -30.71
CA ALA A 18 -42.38 -20.66 -29.30
C ALA A 18 -42.15 -19.18 -29.00
N VAL A 19 -43.07 -18.56 -28.25
CA VAL A 19 -42.88 -17.23 -27.69
C VAL A 19 -41.69 -17.32 -26.74
N ALA A 20 -40.54 -16.79 -27.18
CA ALA A 20 -39.32 -16.78 -26.40
C ALA A 20 -39.62 -16.10 -25.06
N ALA A 21 -39.47 -16.84 -23.97
CA ALA A 21 -39.58 -16.29 -22.63
C ALA A 21 -38.66 -15.05 -22.54
N PRO A 22 -39.14 -13.92 -21.98
CA PRO A 22 -38.32 -12.73 -21.84
C PRO A 22 -37.00 -13.11 -21.19
N LYS A 23 -35.88 -12.88 -21.88
CA LYS A 23 -34.53 -13.05 -21.32
C LYS A 23 -34.53 -12.29 -19.99
N SER A 24 -34.40 -13.02 -18.90
CA SER A 24 -34.21 -12.44 -17.57
C SER A 24 -33.14 -11.36 -17.70
N ALA A 25 -33.46 -10.15 -17.23
CA ALA A 25 -32.50 -9.05 -17.24
C ALA A 25 -31.20 -9.57 -16.62
N PRO A 26 -30.04 -9.38 -17.28
CA PRO A 26 -28.78 -9.88 -16.76
C PRO A 26 -28.64 -9.39 -15.32
N PRO A 27 -28.31 -10.26 -14.35
CA PRO A 27 -28.18 -9.88 -12.96
C PRO A 27 -27.30 -8.63 -12.90
N SER A 28 -27.76 -7.61 -12.17
CA SER A 28 -27.09 -6.32 -12.09
C SER A 28 -25.59 -6.55 -11.86
N ALA A 29 -24.79 -6.15 -12.84
CA ALA A 29 -23.36 -6.42 -12.83
C ALA A 29 -22.78 -5.75 -11.59
N GLY A 30 -22.44 -6.56 -10.58
CA GLY A 30 -21.79 -6.08 -9.36
C GLY A 30 -20.46 -5.39 -9.70
N PRO A 31 -19.86 -4.68 -8.73
CA PRO A 31 -18.60 -3.97 -8.98
C PRO A 31 -17.53 -4.94 -9.49
N SER A 32 -16.72 -4.48 -10.46
CA SER A 32 -15.53 -5.21 -10.89
C SER A 32 -14.42 -5.09 -9.84
N THR A 33 -13.39 -5.92 -9.97
CA THR A 33 -12.19 -5.85 -9.11
C THR A 33 -11.51 -4.50 -9.25
N LEU A 34 -11.40 -4.01 -10.49
CA LEU A 34 -10.81 -2.72 -10.81
C LEU A 34 -11.60 -1.56 -10.18
N ASP A 35 -12.94 -1.60 -10.25
CA ASP A 35 -13.77 -0.55 -9.64
C ASP A 35 -13.58 -0.48 -8.13
N THR A 36 -13.42 -1.64 -7.48
CA THR A 36 -13.18 -1.73 -6.03
C THR A 36 -11.83 -1.10 -5.69
N ALA A 37 -10.78 -1.43 -6.46
CA ALA A 37 -9.44 -0.88 -6.28
C ALA A 37 -9.42 0.66 -6.50
N PHE A 38 -10.09 1.16 -7.54
CA PHE A 38 -10.22 2.60 -7.79
C PHE A 38 -10.94 3.33 -6.67
N ARG A 39 -12.03 2.76 -6.14
CA ARG A 39 -12.79 3.37 -5.03
C ARG A 39 -11.96 3.42 -3.75
N LEU A 40 -11.12 2.41 -3.47
CA LEU A 40 -10.20 2.43 -2.33
C LEU A 40 -9.15 3.54 -2.47
N TRP A 41 -8.56 3.69 -3.66
CA TRP A 41 -7.63 4.79 -3.93
C TRP A 41 -8.30 6.15 -3.82
N CYS A 42 -9.49 6.33 -4.42
CA CYS A 42 -10.23 7.58 -4.34
C CYS A 42 -10.62 7.93 -2.89
N LEU A 43 -10.98 6.93 -2.07
CA LEU A 43 -11.28 7.14 -0.66
C LEU A 43 -10.05 7.67 0.09
N HIS A 44 -8.87 7.08 -0.12
CA HIS A 44 -7.62 7.58 0.46
C HIS A 44 -7.33 9.02 0.04
N GLU A 45 -7.38 9.32 -1.26
CA GLU A 45 -7.10 10.68 -1.76
C GLU A 45 -8.13 11.71 -1.28
N ALA A 46 -9.40 11.33 -1.18
CA ALA A 46 -10.44 12.20 -0.63
C ALA A 46 -10.17 12.52 0.84
N LEU A 47 -9.76 11.53 1.64
CA LEU A 47 -9.39 11.76 3.04
C LEU A 47 -8.17 12.69 3.13
N LYS A 48 -7.15 12.50 2.28
CA LYS A 48 -6.00 13.43 2.21
C LYS A 48 -6.43 14.87 1.92
N LEU A 49 -7.27 15.07 0.92
CA LEU A 49 -7.74 16.40 0.53
C LEU A 49 -8.63 17.07 1.60
N LEU A 50 -9.41 16.29 2.35
CA LEU A 50 -10.23 16.82 3.45
C LEU A 50 -9.38 17.32 4.64
N HIS A 51 -8.13 16.89 4.73
CA HIS A 51 -7.20 17.32 5.78
C HIS A 51 -6.41 18.57 5.41
N GLU A 52 -6.40 18.96 4.13
CA GLU A 52 -5.70 20.15 3.70
C GLU A 52 -6.36 21.40 4.34
N PRO A 53 -5.60 22.21 5.09
CA PRO A 53 -6.15 23.36 5.80
C PRO A 53 -6.60 24.47 4.84
N THR A 54 -6.05 24.48 3.62
CA THR A 54 -6.32 25.50 2.60
C THR A 54 -6.86 24.90 1.32
N TRP A 55 -7.98 25.44 0.84
CA TRP A 55 -8.64 25.02 -0.38
C TRP A 55 -8.27 25.95 -1.53
N SER A 56 -7.07 25.77 -2.06
CA SER A 56 -6.67 26.45 -3.30
C SER A 56 -7.50 25.95 -4.49
N PRO A 57 -7.60 26.71 -5.59
CA PRO A 57 -8.26 26.25 -6.81
C PRO A 57 -7.72 24.90 -7.31
N TRP A 58 -6.42 24.64 -7.09
CA TRP A 58 -5.76 23.37 -7.43
C TRP A 58 -6.25 22.20 -6.57
N VAL A 59 -6.32 22.39 -5.25
CA VAL A 59 -6.84 21.39 -4.30
C VAL A 59 -8.30 21.06 -4.62
N LEU A 60 -9.11 22.08 -4.93
CA LEU A 60 -10.50 21.89 -5.35
C LEU A 60 -10.59 21.09 -6.65
N ALA A 61 -9.76 21.38 -7.65
CA ALA A 61 -9.74 20.63 -8.91
C ALA A 61 -9.37 19.15 -8.67
N CYS A 62 -8.37 18.88 -7.83
CA CYS A 62 -8.03 17.53 -7.38
C CYS A 62 -9.23 16.84 -6.71
N GLY A 63 -9.91 17.53 -5.78
CA GLY A 63 -11.07 17.01 -5.06
C GLY A 63 -12.24 16.67 -5.97
N VAL A 64 -12.57 17.53 -6.93
CA VAL A 64 -13.62 17.28 -7.91
C VAL A 64 -13.28 16.08 -8.79
N ALA A 65 -12.04 15.96 -9.26
CA ALA A 65 -11.61 14.84 -10.08
C ALA A 65 -11.66 13.50 -9.30
N VAL A 66 -11.17 13.49 -8.05
CA VAL A 66 -11.23 12.32 -7.17
C VAL A 66 -12.66 11.93 -6.84
N ALA A 67 -13.54 12.89 -6.53
CA ALA A 67 -14.96 12.62 -6.27
C ALA A 67 -15.68 12.07 -7.51
N ALA A 68 -15.43 12.66 -8.68
CA ALA A 68 -15.98 12.18 -9.95
C ALA A 68 -15.53 10.74 -10.25
N ALA A 69 -14.25 10.43 -10.06
CA ALA A 69 -13.69 9.09 -10.21
C ALA A 69 -14.27 8.10 -9.17
N ALA A 70 -14.52 8.54 -7.94
CA ALA A 70 -15.13 7.71 -6.90
C ALA A 70 -16.57 7.33 -7.24
N VAL A 71 -17.37 8.28 -7.75
CA VAL A 71 -18.76 8.04 -8.15
C VAL A 71 -18.81 7.15 -9.38
N ALA A 72 -18.07 7.53 -10.42
CA ALA A 72 -18.02 6.87 -11.71
C ALA A 72 -16.57 6.46 -12.04
N PRO A 73 -16.13 5.24 -11.65
CA PRO A 73 -14.76 4.72 -11.82
C PRO A 73 -14.42 4.37 -13.28
N ARG A 74 -14.67 5.32 -14.19
CA ARG A 74 -14.33 5.25 -15.61
C ARG A 74 -12.84 5.54 -15.75
N GLN A 75 -12.18 4.77 -16.60
CA GLN A 75 -10.74 4.87 -16.86
C GLN A 75 -10.25 6.30 -17.14
N PRO A 76 -10.87 7.11 -18.02
CA PRO A 76 -10.40 8.48 -18.26
C PRO A 76 -10.54 9.40 -17.04
N LEU A 77 -11.59 9.24 -16.23
CA LEU A 77 -11.77 10.04 -15.02
C LEU A 77 -10.74 9.67 -13.95
N VAL A 78 -10.46 8.38 -13.78
CA VAL A 78 -9.44 7.88 -12.85
C VAL A 78 -8.05 8.30 -13.31
N ALA A 79 -7.75 8.23 -14.61
CA ALA A 79 -6.47 8.68 -15.16
C ALA A 79 -6.27 10.20 -14.97
N LEU A 80 -7.32 11.01 -15.17
CA LEU A 80 -7.28 12.44 -14.88
C LEU A 80 -7.02 12.71 -13.39
N ALA A 81 -7.76 12.05 -12.50
CA ALA A 81 -7.57 12.18 -11.06
C ALA A 81 -6.15 11.79 -10.64
N LEU A 82 -5.63 10.65 -11.12
CA LEU A 82 -4.24 10.21 -10.88
C LEU A 82 -3.24 11.25 -11.37
N THR A 83 -3.41 11.76 -12.59
CA THR A 83 -2.51 12.77 -13.16
C THR A 83 -2.43 14.00 -12.27
N LEU A 84 -3.59 14.54 -11.84
CA LEU A 84 -3.63 15.71 -10.95
C LEU A 84 -2.94 15.43 -9.60
N ARG A 85 -3.19 14.26 -8.98
CA ARG A 85 -2.58 13.88 -7.70
C ARG A 85 -1.08 13.58 -7.80
N LEU A 86 -0.62 13.04 -8.92
CA LEU A 86 0.80 12.84 -9.19
C LEU A 86 1.50 14.18 -9.41
N CYS A 87 0.90 15.11 -10.16
CA CYS A 87 1.42 16.48 -10.27
C CYS A 87 1.50 17.17 -8.91
N ASP A 88 0.46 17.03 -8.08
CA ASP A 88 0.45 17.55 -6.71
C ASP A 88 1.61 17.02 -5.87
N THR A 89 1.83 15.70 -5.92
CA THR A 89 2.94 15.07 -5.18
C THR A 89 4.30 15.45 -5.76
N ALA A 90 4.42 15.60 -7.09
CA ALA A 90 5.65 16.01 -7.75
C ALA A 90 6.06 17.44 -7.39
N MET A 91 5.09 18.35 -7.18
CA MET A 91 5.38 19.71 -6.70
C MET A 91 5.98 19.76 -5.29
N LEU A 92 5.80 18.70 -4.50
CA LEU A 92 6.41 18.57 -3.16
C LEU A 92 7.84 18.00 -3.22
N MET A 93 8.27 17.43 -4.34
CA MET A 93 9.59 16.84 -4.46
C MET A 93 10.67 17.92 -4.66
N PRO A 94 11.87 17.77 -4.07
CA PRO A 94 12.35 16.63 -3.29
C PRO A 94 11.97 16.67 -1.80
N PHE A 95 11.27 17.70 -1.34
CA PHE A 95 10.94 17.95 0.08
C PHE A 95 9.68 17.20 0.53
N CYS A 96 9.63 15.89 0.32
CA CYS A 96 8.53 15.03 0.75
C CYS A 96 9.04 13.82 1.52
N TRP A 97 8.19 13.23 2.37
CA TRP A 97 8.52 11.98 3.04
C TRP A 97 8.66 10.85 2.02
N ASP A 98 9.54 9.87 2.27
CA ASP A 98 9.72 8.73 1.35
C ASP A 98 8.41 8.03 1.01
N SER A 99 7.48 7.93 1.97
CA SER A 99 6.18 7.30 1.74
C SER A 99 5.36 7.98 0.63
N PHE A 100 5.54 9.28 0.41
CA PHE A 100 4.90 10.02 -0.68
C PHE A 100 5.52 9.61 -2.02
N TYR A 101 6.84 9.45 -2.07
CA TYR A 101 7.52 8.97 -3.27
C TYR A 101 7.11 7.53 -3.61
N TRP A 102 7.00 6.64 -2.61
CA TRP A 102 6.49 5.29 -2.79
C TRP A 102 5.04 5.29 -3.31
N CYS A 103 4.17 6.14 -2.76
CA CYS A 103 2.82 6.33 -3.27
C CYS A 103 2.83 6.86 -4.73
N PHE A 104 3.70 7.82 -5.03
CA PHE A 104 3.88 8.37 -6.38
C PHE A 104 4.27 7.28 -7.38
N GLN A 105 5.21 6.40 -7.04
CA GLN A 105 5.59 5.28 -7.91
C GLN A 105 4.45 4.28 -8.11
N ILE A 106 3.76 3.89 -7.04
CA ILE A 106 2.64 2.92 -7.09
C ILE A 106 1.50 3.46 -7.96
N ASP A 107 1.13 4.74 -7.74
CA ASP A 107 0.02 5.39 -8.42
C ASP A 107 0.39 5.75 -9.87
N GLY A 108 1.64 6.14 -10.11
CA GLY A 108 2.20 6.31 -11.46
C GLY A 108 2.20 5.01 -12.26
N GLY A 109 2.48 3.88 -11.60
CA GLY A 109 2.35 2.56 -12.20
C GLY A 109 0.92 2.24 -12.65
N LEU A 110 -0.09 2.63 -11.86
CA LEU A 110 -1.48 2.53 -12.29
C LEU A 110 -1.76 3.42 -13.49
N LEU A 111 -1.35 4.69 -13.46
CA LEU A 111 -1.58 5.61 -14.58
C LEU A 111 -0.98 5.06 -15.88
N LEU A 112 0.26 4.56 -15.84
CA LEU A 112 0.90 3.92 -16.99
C LEU A 112 0.15 2.68 -17.47
N LEU A 113 -0.36 1.85 -16.56
CA LEU A 113 -1.22 0.73 -16.94
C LEU A 113 -2.49 1.23 -17.64
N LEU A 114 -3.14 2.29 -17.17
CA LEU A 114 -4.35 2.83 -17.81
C LEU A 114 -4.07 3.50 -19.16
N LEU A 115 -2.90 4.09 -19.36
CA LEU A 115 -2.52 4.71 -20.62
C LEU A 115 -2.06 3.68 -21.66
N CYS A 116 -1.32 2.65 -21.24
CA CYS A 116 -0.81 1.63 -22.13
C CYS A 116 -1.79 0.48 -22.38
N ALA A 117 -2.67 0.18 -21.42
CA ALA A 117 -3.70 -0.83 -21.59
C ALA A 117 -4.93 -0.19 -22.26
N ALA A 118 -4.95 -0.23 -23.60
CA ALA A 118 -6.19 -0.16 -24.36
C ALA A 118 -7.08 -1.42 -24.18
N SER A 119 -6.74 -2.30 -23.22
CA SER A 119 -7.37 -3.60 -23.07
C SER A 119 -8.79 -3.46 -22.54
N ALA A 120 -9.74 -4.11 -23.23
CA ALA A 120 -11.10 -4.29 -22.71
C ALA A 120 -11.14 -5.10 -21.39
N ASP A 121 -10.07 -5.83 -21.03
CA ASP A 121 -9.99 -6.63 -19.81
C ASP A 121 -9.57 -5.79 -18.58
N ARG A 122 -10.57 -5.21 -17.92
CA ARG A 122 -10.41 -4.48 -16.65
C ARG A 122 -9.80 -5.33 -15.53
N ASP A 123 -10.08 -6.63 -15.51
CA ASP A 123 -9.56 -7.52 -14.47
C ASP A 123 -8.07 -7.81 -14.67
N ALA A 124 -7.58 -7.86 -15.92
CA ALA A 124 -6.14 -7.92 -16.20
C ALA A 124 -5.40 -6.69 -15.69
N VAL A 125 -5.98 -5.49 -15.84
CA VAL A 125 -5.43 -4.24 -15.29
C VAL A 125 -5.39 -4.32 -13.77
N ALA A 126 -6.49 -4.72 -13.12
CA ALA A 126 -6.55 -4.85 -11.66
C ALA A 126 -5.52 -5.84 -11.11
N ARG A 127 -5.37 -7.02 -11.73
CA ARG A 127 -4.36 -8.02 -11.34
C ARG A 127 -2.93 -7.48 -11.50
N SER A 128 -2.67 -6.77 -12.61
CA SER A 128 -1.34 -6.21 -12.88
C SER A 128 -0.99 -5.13 -11.87
N TRP A 129 -1.92 -4.24 -11.54
CA TRP A 129 -1.69 -3.18 -10.55
C TRP A 129 -1.54 -3.74 -9.14
N ALA A 130 -2.40 -4.67 -8.72
CA ALA A 130 -2.29 -5.34 -7.42
C ALA A 130 -0.92 -6.01 -7.23
N GLU A 131 -0.38 -6.61 -8.28
CA GLU A 131 0.95 -7.23 -8.27
C GLU A 131 2.08 -6.19 -8.16
N ILE A 132 1.98 -5.06 -8.87
CA ILE A 132 2.93 -3.94 -8.74
C ILE A 132 2.90 -3.39 -7.31
N CYS A 133 1.72 -3.07 -6.77
CA CYS A 133 1.56 -2.62 -5.39
C CYS A 133 2.22 -3.59 -4.41
N ARG A 134 1.94 -4.88 -4.55
CA ARG A 134 2.50 -5.91 -3.66
C ARG A 134 4.02 -5.95 -3.70
N LEU A 135 4.61 -5.97 -4.89
CA LEU A 135 6.07 -6.04 -5.04
C LEU A 135 6.76 -4.77 -4.54
N GLN A 136 6.20 -3.59 -4.84
CA GLN A 136 6.75 -2.33 -4.34
C GLN A 136 6.60 -2.22 -2.81
N LEU A 137 5.46 -2.61 -2.23
CA LEU A 137 5.29 -2.65 -0.78
C LEU A 137 6.21 -3.67 -0.11
N SER A 138 6.46 -4.81 -0.75
CA SER A 138 7.45 -5.78 -0.26
C SER A 138 8.85 -5.17 -0.21
N LEU A 139 9.28 -4.48 -1.27
CA LEU A 139 10.56 -3.76 -1.30
C LEU A 139 10.59 -2.62 -0.27
N PHE A 140 9.49 -1.89 -0.10
CA PHE A 140 9.34 -0.84 0.90
C PHE A 140 9.63 -1.35 2.31
N TYR A 141 8.96 -2.42 2.76
CA TYR A 141 9.20 -2.95 4.12
C TYR A 141 10.56 -3.64 4.25
N ALA A 142 11.03 -4.33 3.21
CA ALA A 142 12.34 -4.95 3.22
C ALA A 142 13.47 -3.90 3.32
N SER A 143 13.36 -2.81 2.56
CA SER A 143 14.33 -1.69 2.63
C SER A 143 14.23 -0.93 3.94
N ALA A 144 13.03 -0.72 4.48
CA ALA A 144 12.84 -0.13 5.81
C ALA A 144 13.60 -0.90 6.89
N ALA A 145 13.50 -2.24 6.88
CA ALA A 145 14.23 -3.10 7.80
C ALA A 145 15.74 -3.06 7.53
N TRP A 146 16.13 -3.14 6.26
CA TRP A 146 17.54 -3.15 5.84
C TRP A 146 18.27 -1.92 6.35
N TRP A 147 17.80 -0.71 6.04
CA TRP A 147 18.53 0.50 6.40
C TRP A 147 18.48 0.83 7.89
N LYS A 148 17.53 0.24 8.64
CA LYS A 148 17.52 0.25 10.11
C LYS A 148 18.60 -0.65 10.73
N LEU A 149 19.30 -1.48 9.96
CA LEU A 149 20.51 -2.20 10.39
C LEU A 149 21.71 -1.24 10.47
N ASN A 150 21.59 -0.20 11.30
CA ASN A 150 22.62 0.80 11.53
C ASN A 150 22.83 1.02 13.03
N THR A 151 24.01 1.48 13.43
CA THR A 151 24.39 1.63 14.85
C THR A 151 23.47 2.62 15.58
N SER A 152 23.03 3.69 14.93
CA SER A 152 22.16 4.72 15.52
C SER A 152 20.73 4.23 15.75
N PHE A 153 20.19 3.37 14.89
CA PHE A 153 18.86 2.80 15.08
C PHE A 153 18.86 1.67 16.11
N LEU A 154 19.94 0.91 16.21
CA LEU A 154 20.08 -0.16 17.21
C LEU A 154 20.39 0.37 18.61
N ASP A 155 20.91 1.59 18.76
CA ASP A 155 21.01 2.25 20.06
C ASP A 155 19.62 2.74 20.52
N PRO A 156 19.05 2.18 21.60
CA PRO A 156 17.72 2.55 22.07
C PRO A 156 17.63 3.97 22.65
N ARG A 157 18.73 4.72 22.72
CA ARG A 157 18.74 6.15 23.09
C ARG A 157 18.45 7.06 21.91
N THR A 158 18.80 6.63 20.71
CA THR A 158 18.67 7.42 19.47
C THR A 158 17.62 6.83 18.52
N SER A 159 17.23 5.58 18.71
CA SER A 159 16.15 4.93 17.98
C SER A 159 14.78 5.54 18.29
N CYS A 160 13.93 5.67 17.27
CA CYS A 160 12.53 6.02 17.46
C CYS A 160 11.69 4.83 17.99
N ALA A 161 12.14 3.59 17.79
CA ALA A 161 11.34 2.40 18.12
C ALA A 161 10.93 2.33 19.60
N PRO A 162 11.81 2.56 20.59
CA PRO A 162 11.42 2.58 22.01
C PRO A 162 10.29 3.57 22.30
N MET A 163 10.30 4.74 21.68
CA MET A 163 9.23 5.73 21.86
C MET A 163 7.89 5.20 21.37
N PHE A 164 7.85 4.58 20.19
CA PHE A 164 6.62 3.96 19.67
C PHE A 164 6.09 2.87 20.62
N PHE A 165 6.91 1.90 21.02
CA PHE A 165 6.47 0.80 21.88
C PHE A 165 6.08 1.28 23.29
N LEU A 166 6.90 2.10 23.94
CA LEU A 166 6.66 2.54 25.32
C LEU A 166 5.48 3.49 25.42
N THR A 167 5.17 4.26 24.38
CA THR A 167 3.95 5.08 24.35
C THR A 167 2.72 4.29 23.93
N LEU A 168 2.87 3.26 23.08
CA LEU A 168 1.81 2.33 22.68
C LEU A 168 1.30 1.45 23.83
N LEU A 169 2.10 1.17 24.85
CA LEU A 169 1.65 0.36 25.99
C LEU A 169 0.61 1.10 26.87
N PRO A 170 0.87 2.32 27.39
CA PRO A 170 -0.13 3.11 28.12
C PRO A 170 -1.34 3.50 27.26
N THR A 171 -1.14 3.88 25.99
CA THR A 171 -1.84 3.20 24.89
C THR A 171 -3.13 2.46 25.17
N LEU A 172 -2.89 1.18 25.36
CA LEU A 172 -3.83 0.09 25.42
C LEU A 172 -4.24 -0.16 26.87
N GLY A 173 -4.03 0.80 27.77
CA GLY A 173 -4.34 0.69 29.19
C GLY A 173 -3.31 -0.09 30.01
N TYR A 174 -2.09 -0.30 29.50
CA TYR A 174 -1.04 -1.02 30.21
C TYR A 174 0.13 -0.09 30.60
N THR A 175 0.32 0.10 31.91
CA THR A 175 1.48 0.82 32.45
C THR A 175 2.60 -0.19 32.78
N PRO A 176 3.70 -0.24 32.01
CA PRO A 176 4.77 -1.19 32.26
C PRO A 176 5.50 -0.88 33.57
N SER A 177 5.92 -1.90 34.31
CA SER A 177 6.86 -1.74 35.41
C SER A 177 8.23 -1.27 34.89
N PRO A 178 9.11 -0.67 35.72
CA PRO A 178 10.42 -0.20 35.27
C PRO A 178 11.26 -1.28 34.57
N ALA A 179 11.20 -2.54 35.05
CA ALA A 179 11.91 -3.65 34.44
C ALA A 179 11.34 -4.02 33.05
N VAL A 180 10.01 -4.04 32.91
CA VAL A 180 9.35 -4.29 31.61
C VAL A 180 9.64 -3.16 30.63
N ALA A 181 9.57 -1.90 31.08
CA ALA A 181 9.88 -0.74 30.25
C ALA A 181 11.33 -0.78 29.74
N LEU A 182 12.29 -1.16 30.59
CA LEU A 182 13.69 -1.33 30.19
C LEU A 182 13.86 -2.47 29.17
N GLY A 183 13.18 -3.60 29.37
CA GLY A 183 13.17 -4.71 28.41
C GLY A 183 12.60 -4.30 27.06
N VAL A 184 11.44 -3.64 27.04
CA VAL A 184 10.79 -3.12 25.83
C VAL A 184 11.69 -2.11 25.12
N ARG A 185 12.27 -1.16 25.86
CA ARG A 185 13.23 -0.19 25.31
C ARG A 185 14.37 -0.86 24.56
N ASN A 186 14.98 -1.89 25.16
CA ASN A 186 16.16 -2.53 24.58
C ASN A 186 15.80 -3.46 23.41
N LEU A 187 14.61 -4.07 23.41
CA LEU A 187 14.17 -4.98 22.35
C LEU A 187 13.48 -4.27 21.18
N ALA A 188 12.94 -3.07 21.37
CA ALA A 188 12.14 -2.37 20.37
C ALA A 188 12.84 -2.19 19.01
N PRO A 189 14.13 -1.78 18.92
CA PRO A 189 14.81 -1.67 17.63
C PRO A 189 14.85 -3.00 16.85
N ALA A 190 15.27 -4.07 17.51
CA ALA A 190 15.34 -5.40 16.89
C ALA A 190 13.96 -5.93 16.50
N ALA A 191 12.94 -5.70 17.34
CA ALA A 191 11.56 -6.07 17.05
C ALA A 191 11.02 -5.33 15.81
N THR A 192 11.31 -4.03 15.66
CA THR A 192 10.93 -3.24 14.48
C THR A 192 11.58 -3.79 13.21
N ILE A 193 12.90 -4.01 13.22
CA ILE A 193 13.63 -4.57 12.07
C ILE A 193 13.07 -5.94 11.69
N GLY A 194 12.91 -6.84 12.67
CA GLY A 194 12.37 -8.18 12.43
C GLY A 194 10.95 -8.16 11.91
N GLY A 195 10.09 -7.27 12.44
CA GLY A 195 8.72 -7.09 12.01
C GLY A 195 8.61 -6.60 10.56
N GLU A 196 9.34 -5.54 10.21
CA GLU A 196 9.37 -4.98 8.85
C GLU A 196 9.95 -5.98 7.84
N ALA A 197 11.05 -6.68 8.17
CA ALA A 197 11.63 -7.72 7.32
C ALA A 197 10.63 -8.86 7.08
N CYS A 198 9.94 -9.30 8.15
CA CYS A 198 8.92 -10.34 8.07
C CYS A 198 7.76 -9.94 7.14
N ILE A 199 7.27 -8.70 7.25
CA ILE A 199 6.24 -8.16 6.34
C ILE A 199 6.75 -8.20 4.89
N GLY A 200 7.96 -7.67 4.63
CA GLY A 200 8.55 -7.65 3.29
C GLY A 200 8.63 -9.05 2.66
N LEU A 201 9.13 -10.03 3.41
CA LEU A 201 9.26 -11.43 2.98
C LEU A 201 7.90 -12.11 2.76
N LEU A 202 6.95 -11.92 3.67
CA LEU A 202 5.61 -12.49 3.55
C LEU A 202 4.86 -11.92 2.34
N LEU A 203 4.99 -10.62 2.08
CA LEU A 203 4.43 -9.98 0.89
C LEU A 203 5.09 -10.45 -0.40
N ALA A 204 6.38 -10.80 -0.39
CA ALA A 204 7.09 -11.38 -1.54
C ALA A 204 6.71 -12.84 -1.82
N ALA A 205 6.23 -13.57 -0.81
CA ALA A 205 6.04 -15.02 -0.89
C ALA A 205 5.11 -15.46 -2.03
N ALA A 206 5.41 -16.63 -2.62
CA ALA A 206 4.57 -17.20 -3.68
C ALA A 206 3.20 -17.65 -3.16
N SER A 207 3.09 -18.05 -1.88
CA SER A 207 1.83 -18.49 -1.27
C SER A 207 0.88 -17.32 -1.02
N ASN A 208 -0.38 -17.44 -1.48
CA ASN A 208 -1.43 -16.45 -1.20
C ASN A 208 -1.68 -16.29 0.31
N ARG A 209 -1.63 -17.39 1.07
CA ARG A 209 -1.85 -17.38 2.51
C ARG A 209 -0.76 -16.60 3.24
N LEU A 210 0.50 -16.79 2.85
CA LEU A 210 1.62 -16.03 3.41
C LEU A 210 1.53 -14.55 3.04
N ARG A 211 1.16 -14.23 1.80
CA ARG A 211 0.93 -12.84 1.38
C ARG A 211 -0.16 -12.15 2.19
N ARG A 212 -1.28 -12.83 2.42
CA ARG A 212 -2.38 -12.35 3.27
C ARG A 212 -1.93 -12.15 4.72
N LEU A 213 -1.13 -13.06 5.26
CA LEU A 213 -0.51 -12.89 6.58
C LEU A 213 0.38 -11.63 6.61
N GLY A 214 1.18 -11.40 5.57
CA GLY A 214 1.98 -10.18 5.43
C GLY A 214 1.13 -8.91 5.43
N VAL A 215 0.00 -8.90 4.72
CA VAL A 215 -0.97 -7.78 4.75
C VAL A 215 -1.53 -7.57 6.15
N CYS A 216 -1.97 -8.63 6.84
CA CYS A 216 -2.49 -8.52 8.20
C CYS A 216 -1.43 -8.00 9.18
N LEU A 217 -0.19 -8.47 9.08
CA LEU A 217 0.92 -8.03 9.92
C LEU A 217 1.26 -6.55 9.66
N ALA A 218 1.25 -6.11 8.39
CA ALA A 218 1.45 -4.72 8.03
C ALA A 218 0.34 -3.81 8.58
N LEU A 219 -0.93 -4.24 8.46
CA LEU A 219 -2.05 -3.50 9.04
C LEU A 219 -1.95 -3.41 10.57
N LEU A 220 -1.47 -4.46 11.24
CA LEU A 220 -1.24 -4.44 12.69
C LEU A 220 -0.11 -3.46 13.08
N LEU A 221 1.01 -3.48 12.35
CA LEU A 221 2.10 -2.51 12.54
C LEU A 221 1.60 -1.08 12.42
N HIS A 222 0.86 -0.78 11.35
CA HIS A 222 0.30 0.54 11.09
C HIS A 222 -0.79 0.94 12.08
N LEU A 223 -1.55 -0.02 12.62
CA LEU A 223 -2.47 0.25 13.73
C LEU A 223 -1.69 0.71 14.96
N GLY A 224 -0.60 0.02 15.30
CA GLY A 224 0.29 0.40 16.41
C GLY A 224 0.82 1.82 16.25
N ILE A 225 1.36 2.16 15.07
CA ILE A 225 1.83 3.50 14.72
C ILE A 225 0.71 4.54 14.87
N SER A 226 -0.48 4.26 14.32
CA SER A 226 -1.62 5.19 14.35
C SER A 226 -2.20 5.40 15.75
N LEU A 227 -2.03 4.44 16.65
CA LEU A 227 -2.49 4.53 18.04
C LEU A 227 -1.48 5.25 18.95
N THR A 228 -0.21 5.38 18.55
CA THR A 228 0.72 6.18 19.33
C THR A 228 0.22 7.61 19.49
N PRO A 229 0.49 8.27 20.63
CA PRO A 229 0.04 9.64 20.84
C PRO A 229 0.80 10.60 19.91
N SER A 230 0.17 11.74 19.63
CA SER A 230 0.88 12.89 19.06
C SER A 230 2.09 13.20 19.93
N PRO A 231 3.24 13.47 19.32
CA PRO A 231 3.48 13.70 17.89
C PRO A 231 3.93 12.50 17.06
N ASN A 232 3.99 11.31 17.67
CA ASN A 232 4.49 10.11 16.99
C ASN A 232 3.41 9.42 16.13
N ASN A 233 2.15 9.88 16.20
CA ASN A 233 1.05 9.36 15.40
C ASN A 233 1.23 9.66 13.90
N ALA A 234 1.85 8.74 13.17
CA ALA A 234 1.97 8.85 11.71
C ALA A 234 0.75 8.24 10.99
N THR A 235 -0.46 8.63 11.39
CA THR A 235 -1.71 8.05 10.87
C THR A 235 -1.93 8.29 9.37
N PRO A 236 -1.67 9.48 8.81
CA PRO A 236 -1.82 9.70 7.36
C PRO A 236 -0.94 8.76 6.53
N PHE A 237 0.31 8.55 6.97
CA PHE A 237 1.21 7.56 6.38
C PHE A 237 0.63 6.14 6.47
N SER A 238 0.11 5.76 7.63
CA SER A 238 -0.54 4.46 7.84
C SER A 238 -1.75 4.25 6.93
N LEU A 239 -2.57 5.28 6.70
CA LEU A 239 -3.70 5.18 5.78
C LEU A 239 -3.25 5.00 4.32
N ALA A 240 -2.21 5.72 3.91
CA ALA A 240 -1.64 5.60 2.57
C ALA A 240 -1.15 4.18 2.29
N MET A 241 -0.47 3.55 3.26
CA MET A 241 -0.02 2.17 3.15
C MET A 241 -1.19 1.18 3.18
N ALA A 242 -2.16 1.37 4.09
CA ALA A 242 -3.35 0.51 4.19
C ALA A 242 -4.13 0.48 2.87
N ALA A 243 -4.38 1.63 2.24
CA ALA A 243 -5.10 1.69 0.97
C ALA A 243 -4.44 0.83 -0.11
N ARG A 244 -3.11 0.91 -0.24
CA ARG A 244 -2.32 0.17 -1.24
C ARG A 244 -2.17 -1.32 -0.90
N LEU A 245 -2.08 -1.67 0.38
CA LEU A 245 -2.19 -3.05 0.86
C LEU A 245 -3.55 -3.66 0.50
N LEU A 246 -4.65 -2.91 0.67
CA LEU A 246 -5.99 -3.37 0.33
C LEU A 246 -6.22 -3.52 -1.18
N VAL A 247 -5.54 -2.71 -2.02
CA VAL A 247 -5.52 -2.93 -3.48
C VAL A 247 -5.00 -4.33 -3.81
N THR A 248 -4.00 -4.86 -3.08
CA THR A 248 -3.53 -6.25 -3.26
C THR A 248 -4.60 -7.30 -2.93
N GLN A 249 -5.61 -6.91 -2.13
CA GLN A 249 -6.73 -7.75 -1.70
C GLN A 249 -8.05 -7.36 -2.40
N ALA A 250 -8.00 -6.57 -3.48
CA ALA A 250 -9.18 -6.12 -4.20
C ALA A 250 -10.14 -7.26 -4.59
N PRO A 251 -9.68 -8.45 -5.08
CA PRO A 251 -10.59 -9.55 -5.38
C PRO A 251 -11.39 -10.05 -4.17
N ALA A 252 -10.73 -10.16 -3.00
CA ALA A 252 -11.38 -10.57 -1.76
C ALA A 252 -12.38 -9.52 -1.28
N LEU A 253 -12.03 -8.24 -1.40
CA LEU A 253 -12.90 -7.12 -1.08
C LEU A 253 -14.12 -7.06 -2.01
N THR A 254 -13.93 -7.24 -3.32
CA THR A 254 -15.02 -7.31 -4.29
C THR A 254 -15.97 -8.46 -3.99
N ALA A 255 -15.45 -9.64 -3.65
CA ALA A 255 -16.28 -10.76 -3.23
C ALA A 255 -17.12 -10.41 -2.01
N LEU A 256 -16.50 -9.86 -0.96
CA LEU A 256 -17.20 -9.38 0.25
C LEU A 256 -18.30 -8.36 -0.11
N LEU A 257 -18.02 -7.41 -0.99
CA LEU A 257 -18.96 -6.36 -1.40
C LEU A 257 -20.12 -6.86 -2.27
N ARG A 258 -20.04 -8.07 -2.85
CA ARG A 258 -21.15 -8.67 -3.59
C ARG A 258 -22.16 -9.36 -2.67
N HIS A 259 -21.74 -9.79 -1.48
CA HIS A 259 -22.61 -10.49 -0.54
C HIS A 259 -23.31 -9.51 0.43
N ALA A 260 -24.60 -9.25 0.22
CA ALA A 260 -25.35 -8.25 0.98
C ALA A 260 -25.36 -8.47 2.50
N ALA A 261 -25.48 -9.73 2.96
CA ALA A 261 -25.43 -10.08 4.37
C ALA A 261 -24.05 -9.81 4.98
N GLU A 262 -22.98 -10.21 4.29
CA GLU A 262 -21.60 -9.95 4.73
C GLU A 262 -21.25 -8.46 4.68
N ARG A 263 -21.80 -7.70 3.72
CA ARG A 263 -21.65 -6.24 3.68
C ARG A 263 -22.17 -5.58 4.95
N ARG A 264 -23.40 -5.91 5.39
CA ARG A 264 -24.00 -5.32 6.60
C ARG A 264 -23.16 -5.67 7.83
N ARG A 265 -22.79 -6.94 7.99
CA ARG A 265 -21.97 -7.38 9.12
C ARG A 265 -20.60 -6.71 9.12
N THR A 266 -19.96 -6.61 7.97
CA THR A 266 -18.65 -5.98 7.83
C THR A 266 -18.72 -4.48 8.10
N ALA A 267 -19.76 -3.79 7.63
CA ALA A 267 -19.98 -2.38 7.91
C ALA A 267 -20.15 -2.13 9.42
N LEU A 268 -20.90 -2.98 10.13
CA LEU A 268 -21.04 -2.89 11.59
C LEU A 268 -19.71 -3.12 12.31
N LEU A 269 -18.92 -4.12 11.89
CA LEU A 269 -17.60 -4.37 12.47
C LEU A 269 -16.63 -3.21 12.20
N ALA A 270 -16.62 -2.67 10.98
CA ALA A 270 -15.78 -1.53 10.61
C ALA A 270 -16.19 -0.28 11.41
N ALA A 271 -17.49 -0.03 11.59
CA ALA A 271 -17.99 1.05 12.42
C ALA A 271 -17.62 0.87 13.90
N ALA A 272 -17.73 -0.35 14.43
CA ALA A 272 -17.32 -0.67 15.81
C ALA A 272 -15.80 -0.48 16.00
N ALA A 273 -14.98 -0.91 15.04
CA ALA A 273 -13.54 -0.71 15.08
C ALA A 273 -13.14 0.77 14.99
N ALA A 274 -13.78 1.52 14.09
CA ALA A 274 -13.61 2.97 14.01
C ALA A 274 -13.99 3.65 15.33
N ALA A 275 -15.15 3.29 15.90
CA ALA A 275 -15.60 3.83 17.18
C ALA A 275 -14.66 3.47 18.33
N ALA A 276 -14.14 2.24 18.37
CA ALA A 276 -13.17 1.81 19.37
C ALA A 276 -11.84 2.57 19.23
N ALA A 277 -11.34 2.73 18.01
CA ALA A 277 -10.12 3.48 17.73
C ALA A 277 -10.25 4.97 18.11
N THR A 278 -11.38 5.59 17.75
CA THR A 278 -11.73 6.96 18.18
C THR A 278 -11.88 7.03 19.69
N GLY A 279 -12.53 6.06 20.33
CA GLY A 279 -12.71 5.99 21.77
C GLY A 279 -11.39 5.95 22.51
N ILE A 280 -10.43 5.14 22.04
CA ILE A 280 -9.06 5.09 22.57
C ILE A 280 -8.40 6.46 22.44
N GLN A 281 -8.51 7.14 21.28
CA GLN A 281 -7.94 8.48 21.11
C GLN A 281 -8.61 9.54 22.02
N CYS A 282 -9.95 9.54 22.12
CA CYS A 282 -10.71 10.48 22.94
C CYS A 282 -10.43 10.32 24.44
N LEU A 283 -10.42 9.08 24.96
CA LEU A 283 -10.05 8.81 26.36
C LEU A 283 -8.67 9.37 26.70
N ARG A 284 -7.79 9.47 25.69
CA ARG A 284 -6.42 9.91 25.85
C ARG A 284 -6.25 11.41 25.78
N ALA A 285 -6.95 12.06 24.85
CA ALA A 285 -7.10 13.51 24.84
C ALA A 285 -7.64 14.03 26.19
N LEU A 286 -8.44 13.23 26.90
CA LEU A 286 -8.90 13.54 28.25
C LEU A 286 -7.89 13.22 29.37
N SER A 287 -6.96 12.27 29.15
CA SER A 287 -5.98 11.81 30.14
C SER A 287 -4.66 12.60 30.15
N PHE A 288 -4.29 13.23 29.02
CA PHE A 288 -3.12 14.08 28.95
C PHE A 288 -3.48 15.46 29.51
N ASP A 289 -3.03 15.73 30.75
CA ASP A 289 -3.29 16.97 31.47
C ASP A 289 -2.79 18.18 30.66
N SER A 290 -3.71 19.06 30.29
CA SER A 290 -3.51 20.23 29.41
C SER A 290 -2.64 21.34 30.02
N ARG A 291 -2.06 21.11 31.21
CA ARG A 291 -1.27 22.09 31.96
C ARG A 291 0.08 22.45 31.32
N GLY A 292 0.52 21.73 30.29
CA GLY A 292 1.80 21.94 29.62
C GLY A 292 1.80 22.86 28.39
N GLY A 293 0.65 23.35 27.93
CA GLY A 293 0.59 24.33 26.83
C GLY A 293 0.76 23.74 25.42
N ARG A 294 -0.26 23.97 24.59
CA ARG A 294 -0.24 24.04 23.10
C ARG A 294 0.17 22.82 22.25
N LEU A 295 0.49 21.65 22.80
CA LEU A 295 0.54 20.42 22.00
C LEU A 295 -0.81 19.69 22.05
N GLY A 296 -1.61 19.88 20.99
CA GLY A 296 -2.83 19.13 20.70
C GLY A 296 -4.06 19.64 21.44
N GLN A 297 -4.68 20.71 20.96
CA GLN A 297 -6.13 20.89 21.20
C GLN A 297 -6.81 19.61 20.73
N GLY A 298 -7.61 18.97 21.60
CA GLY A 298 -8.19 17.62 21.45
C GLY A 298 -9.12 17.41 20.25
N VAL A 299 -8.65 17.71 19.04
CA VAL A 299 -9.27 17.32 17.78
C VAL A 299 -8.98 15.83 17.64
N ALA A 300 -10.02 15.02 17.79
CA ALA A 300 -9.94 13.59 17.54
C ALA A 300 -9.29 13.36 16.16
N ASP A 301 -8.18 12.63 16.14
CA ASP A 301 -7.48 12.25 14.91
C ASP A 301 -8.38 11.25 14.14
N TRP A 302 -9.30 11.79 13.34
CA TRP A 302 -10.28 11.01 12.59
C TRP A 302 -9.63 10.05 11.59
N TRP A 303 -8.35 10.27 11.25
CA TRP A 303 -7.56 9.35 10.45
C TRP A 303 -7.44 7.98 11.12
N VAL A 304 -7.40 7.91 12.45
CA VAL A 304 -7.27 6.65 13.19
C VAL A 304 -8.56 5.84 13.04
N ALA A 305 -9.71 6.52 13.05
CA ALA A 305 -11.01 5.92 12.80
C ALA A 305 -11.10 5.36 11.38
N ALA A 306 -10.69 6.15 10.39
CA ALA A 306 -10.64 5.74 8.98
C ALA A 306 -9.72 4.54 8.77
N PHE A 307 -8.53 4.56 9.40
CA PHE A 307 -7.60 3.45 9.37
C PHE A 307 -8.20 2.18 10.00
N GLY A 308 -8.80 2.29 11.20
CA GLY A 308 -9.43 1.16 11.88
C GLY A 308 -10.56 0.52 11.05
N ALA A 309 -11.36 1.35 10.37
CA ALA A 309 -12.39 0.88 9.44
C ALA A 309 -11.79 0.12 8.25
N LEU A 310 -10.77 0.69 7.59
CA LEU A 310 -10.10 0.06 6.44
C LEU A 310 -9.40 -1.25 6.81
N ALA A 311 -8.66 -1.26 7.92
CA ALA A 311 -7.97 -2.45 8.41
C ALA A 311 -8.97 -3.59 8.71
N THR A 312 -10.08 -3.27 9.37
CA THR A 312 -11.14 -4.25 9.67
C THR A 312 -11.78 -4.81 8.41
N LEU A 313 -12.09 -3.94 7.45
CA LEU A 313 -12.62 -4.34 6.14
C LEU A 313 -11.65 -5.31 5.42
N GLY A 314 -10.35 -4.99 5.43
CA GLY A 314 -9.31 -5.83 4.84
C GLY A 314 -9.17 -7.20 5.49
N VAL A 315 -9.01 -7.23 6.82
CA VAL A 315 -8.87 -8.47 7.58
C VAL A 315 -10.12 -9.36 7.41
N ARG A 316 -11.32 -8.75 7.41
CA ARG A 316 -12.56 -9.50 7.20
C ARG A 316 -12.63 -10.10 5.78
N ALA A 317 -12.26 -9.34 4.76
CA ALA A 317 -12.21 -9.84 3.39
C ALA A 317 -11.23 -11.02 3.23
N ILE A 318 -10.05 -10.92 3.84
CA ILE A 318 -9.07 -12.00 3.89
C ILE A 318 -9.65 -13.24 4.59
N ALA A 319 -10.26 -13.07 5.77
CA ALA A 319 -10.80 -14.18 6.53
C ALA A 319 -11.91 -14.94 5.78
N LEU A 320 -12.82 -14.21 5.11
CA LEU A 320 -13.85 -14.83 4.28
C LEU A 320 -13.27 -15.55 3.05
N ALA A 321 -12.25 -14.98 2.43
CA ALA A 321 -11.58 -15.60 1.29
C ALA A 321 -10.82 -16.89 1.67
N GLU A 322 -10.29 -16.99 2.90
CA GLU A 322 -9.71 -18.23 3.44
C GLU A 322 -10.80 -19.25 3.80
N ALA A 323 -11.90 -18.82 4.44
CA ALA A 323 -13.00 -19.70 4.84
C ALA A 323 -13.75 -20.31 3.64
N GLY A 324 -13.96 -19.53 2.57
CA GLY A 324 -14.55 -20.04 1.32
C GLY A 324 -13.59 -20.89 0.48
N GLY A 325 -12.29 -20.90 0.82
CA GLY A 325 -11.22 -21.51 0.03
C GLY A 325 -10.97 -23.01 0.29
N GLY A 326 -11.77 -23.66 1.14
CA GLY A 326 -11.60 -25.09 1.46
C GLY A 326 -12.02 -26.07 0.35
N GLY A 327 -12.66 -25.62 -0.74
CA GLY A 327 -13.26 -26.54 -1.74
C GLY A 327 -13.07 -26.19 -3.22
N GLY A 328 -12.41 -25.08 -3.56
CA GLY A 328 -12.29 -24.62 -4.96
C GLY A 328 -10.84 -24.57 -5.42
N GLY A 329 -10.31 -25.70 -5.88
CA GLY A 329 -9.01 -25.74 -6.53
C GLY A 329 -8.91 -24.78 -7.72
N GLY A 330 -7.70 -24.26 -7.93
CA GLY A 330 -7.21 -24.07 -9.29
C GLY A 330 -7.65 -22.83 -10.06
N GLY A 331 -7.61 -21.65 -9.45
CA GLY A 331 -7.37 -20.39 -10.17
C GLY A 331 -5.87 -20.04 -10.20
N GLY A 332 -5.00 -21.05 -10.29
CA GLY A 332 -3.57 -20.85 -10.42
C GLY A 332 -3.31 -20.12 -11.74
N CYS A 333 -2.96 -18.84 -11.66
CA CYS A 333 -2.39 -18.10 -12.76
C CYS A 333 -1.15 -18.88 -13.19
N GLY A 334 -1.27 -19.62 -14.29
CA GLY A 334 -0.27 -20.55 -14.79
C GLY A 334 1.11 -19.91 -14.82
N GLY A 335 1.96 -20.36 -13.90
CA GLY A 335 3.39 -20.32 -14.12
C GLY A 335 3.67 -21.26 -15.29
N VAL A 336 3.96 -20.69 -16.45
CA VAL A 336 4.61 -21.37 -17.56
C VAL A 336 5.95 -21.88 -17.03
N ARG A 337 5.96 -23.07 -16.44
CA ARG A 337 7.17 -23.89 -16.29
C ARG A 337 7.15 -24.88 -17.44
N ALA A 338 7.86 -24.49 -18.50
CA ALA A 338 8.43 -25.41 -19.46
C ALA A 338 9.60 -26.19 -18.79
N ALA A 339 9.89 -27.38 -19.33
CA ALA A 339 10.85 -28.44 -18.93
C ALA A 339 10.14 -29.58 -18.17
N GLY A 340 9.79 -30.71 -18.83
CA GLY A 340 10.68 -31.82 -19.28
C GLY A 340 10.80 -32.82 -18.11
N ASP A 341 10.52 -34.12 -18.14
CA ASP A 341 10.51 -35.25 -19.09
C ASP A 341 9.35 -36.21 -18.68
N GLY A 342 8.85 -37.21 -19.41
CA GLY A 342 9.20 -37.84 -20.68
C GLY A 342 8.31 -39.10 -20.89
N GLY A 343 8.14 -39.50 -22.16
CA GLY A 343 7.63 -40.81 -22.61
C GLY A 343 6.09 -40.93 -22.72
N GLY A 344 5.49 -41.29 -23.85
CA GLY A 344 5.93 -41.70 -25.18
C GLY A 344 4.71 -42.23 -25.93
N GLY A 345 4.62 -42.04 -27.25
CA GLY A 345 3.57 -42.68 -28.06
C GLY A 345 3.15 -41.96 -29.34
N GLY A 346 4.01 -42.07 -30.36
CA GLY A 346 3.72 -42.22 -31.80
C GLY A 346 2.46 -41.64 -32.45
N GLY A 347 2.70 -40.84 -33.50
CA GLY A 347 1.77 -40.50 -34.58
C GLY A 347 1.86 -39.00 -34.91
N GLY A 348 2.45 -38.52 -35.99
CA GLY A 348 2.49 -39.05 -37.35
C GLY A 348 1.65 -38.13 -38.24
N GLY A 349 2.25 -37.04 -38.72
CA GLY A 349 1.65 -36.01 -39.60
C GLY A 349 1.98 -34.62 -39.07
N GLY A 350 2.77 -33.77 -39.73
CA GLY A 350 2.93 -33.56 -41.15
C GLY A 350 2.35 -32.18 -41.48
N GLY A 351 3.22 -31.17 -41.61
CA GLY A 351 2.89 -29.91 -42.26
C GLY A 351 2.89 -28.66 -41.37
N GLY A 352 3.71 -27.68 -41.77
CA GLY A 352 3.53 -26.28 -41.39
C GLY A 352 4.64 -25.68 -40.53
N GLY A 353 5.85 -25.59 -41.08
CA GLY A 353 6.90 -24.71 -40.56
C GLY A 353 6.48 -23.25 -40.70
N GLY A 354 5.73 -22.75 -39.72
CA GLY A 354 5.55 -21.32 -39.51
C GLY A 354 6.60 -20.86 -38.52
N GLU A 355 7.50 -19.97 -38.97
CA GLU A 355 8.46 -19.22 -38.16
C GLU A 355 7.72 -18.30 -37.17
N GLY A 356 7.01 -18.90 -36.22
CA GLY A 356 6.41 -18.22 -35.07
C GLY A 356 7.53 -17.85 -34.11
N GLY A 357 8.27 -16.79 -34.44
CA GLY A 357 9.26 -16.21 -33.54
C GLY A 357 8.64 -15.95 -32.15
N PRO A 358 9.43 -16.01 -31.06
CA PRO A 358 8.91 -15.88 -29.71
C PRO A 358 8.09 -14.60 -29.59
N MET A 359 6.79 -14.75 -29.33
CA MET A 359 5.90 -13.61 -29.13
C MET A 359 6.50 -12.74 -28.01
N PRO A 360 6.68 -11.43 -28.22
CA PRO A 360 7.24 -10.56 -27.20
C PRO A 360 6.37 -10.66 -25.93
N PRO A 361 6.99 -10.65 -24.73
CA PRO A 361 6.24 -10.77 -23.49
C PRO A 361 5.17 -9.66 -23.43
N PRO A 362 3.98 -9.96 -22.89
CA PRO A 362 2.89 -8.99 -22.83
C PRO A 362 3.37 -7.71 -22.16
N LEU A 363 2.99 -6.55 -22.72
CA LEU A 363 3.47 -5.22 -22.32
C LEU A 363 3.43 -4.98 -20.80
N HIS A 364 2.45 -5.57 -20.13
CA HIS A 364 2.27 -5.48 -18.67
C HIS A 364 3.45 -6.09 -17.89
N GLY A 365 4.06 -7.17 -18.40
CA GLY A 365 5.20 -7.82 -17.77
C GLY A 365 6.46 -6.96 -17.79
N ARG A 366 6.70 -6.25 -18.91
CA ARG A 366 7.83 -5.31 -19.04
C ARG A 366 7.65 -4.09 -18.16
N LEU A 367 6.45 -3.48 -18.19
CA LEU A 367 6.13 -2.33 -17.34
C LEU A 367 6.30 -2.66 -15.85
N ARG A 368 5.74 -3.80 -15.40
CA ARG A 368 5.90 -4.26 -14.02
C ARG A 368 7.37 -4.42 -13.65
N SER A 369 8.16 -5.08 -14.49
CA SER A 369 9.59 -5.32 -14.21
C SER A 369 10.36 -4.00 -14.12
N GLY A 370 10.07 -3.04 -15.00
CA GLY A 370 10.66 -1.70 -14.96
C GLY A 370 10.31 -0.93 -13.69
N LEU A 371 9.03 -0.95 -13.26
CA LEU A 371 8.57 -0.28 -12.04
C LEU A 371 9.16 -0.91 -10.77
N VAL A 372 9.33 -2.23 -10.74
CA VAL A 372 9.97 -2.93 -9.62
C VAL A 372 11.47 -2.67 -9.59
N ALA A 373 12.13 -2.63 -10.76
CA ALA A 373 13.54 -2.27 -10.85
C ALA A 373 13.79 -0.82 -10.42
N LEU A 374 12.91 0.11 -10.80
CA LEU A 374 12.98 1.50 -10.35
C LEU A 374 12.80 1.62 -8.84
N ALA A 375 11.85 0.88 -8.26
CA ALA A 375 11.66 0.82 -6.82
C ALA A 375 12.90 0.25 -6.10
N ALA A 376 13.51 -0.82 -6.62
CA ALA A 376 14.72 -1.40 -6.05
C ALA A 376 15.95 -0.47 -6.18
N LEU A 377 16.08 0.23 -7.32
CA LEU A 377 17.11 1.25 -7.53
C LEU A 377 16.99 2.35 -6.48
N TYR A 378 15.79 2.91 -6.32
CA TYR A 378 15.51 3.93 -5.31
C TYR A 378 15.74 3.40 -3.88
N ALA A 379 15.25 2.20 -3.57
CA ALA A 379 15.28 1.67 -2.22
C ALA A 379 16.67 1.23 -1.75
N PHE A 380 17.53 0.74 -2.65
CA PHE A 380 18.80 0.11 -2.26
C PHE A 380 20.03 0.76 -2.90
N VAL A 381 19.94 1.19 -4.15
CA VAL A 381 21.12 1.64 -4.90
C VAL A 381 21.41 3.12 -4.63
N LEU A 382 20.41 4.00 -4.78
CA LEU A 382 20.62 5.44 -4.56
C LEU A 382 21.14 5.78 -3.15
N PRO A 383 20.61 5.17 -2.05
CA PRO A 383 21.11 5.43 -0.72
C PRO A 383 22.53 4.88 -0.51
N ALA A 384 22.85 3.69 -1.04
CA ALA A 384 24.20 3.13 -0.99
C ALA A 384 25.23 4.02 -1.71
N LEU A 385 24.83 4.60 -2.85
CA LEU A 385 25.67 5.53 -3.60
C LEU A 385 25.83 6.91 -2.95
N GLY A 386 25.03 7.26 -1.94
CA GLY A 386 24.98 8.61 -1.38
C GLY A 386 24.26 9.62 -2.29
N LEU A 387 23.47 9.15 -3.26
CA LEU A 387 22.70 10.01 -4.19
C LEU A 387 21.31 10.36 -3.65
N GLN A 388 20.89 9.73 -2.56
CA GLN A 388 19.64 9.99 -1.89
C GLN A 388 19.95 10.21 -0.41
N ASP A 389 19.69 11.43 0.07
CA ASP A 389 19.76 11.73 1.49
C ASP A 389 18.56 11.09 2.22
N GLN A 390 18.83 10.55 3.40
CA GLN A 390 17.86 9.90 4.27
C GLN A 390 17.89 10.55 5.65
N GLY A 391 17.70 11.87 5.70
CA GLY A 391 17.60 12.63 6.93
C GLY A 391 16.36 12.28 7.77
N ALA A 392 16.27 12.75 9.01
CA ALA A 392 15.01 12.73 9.75
C ALA A 392 14.03 13.71 9.06
N PRO A 393 12.91 13.25 8.47
CA PRO A 393 12.01 12.24 9.03
C PRO A 393 11.79 11.00 8.14
N ASN A 394 12.80 10.58 7.38
CA ASN A 394 12.68 9.47 6.44
C ASN A 394 12.58 8.10 7.13
N MET A 395 12.03 7.11 6.41
CA MET A 395 11.74 5.76 6.93
C MET A 395 13.00 4.96 7.33
N TYR A 396 14.18 5.49 7.01
CA TYR A 396 15.49 4.93 7.24
C TYR A 396 16.26 5.63 8.37
N SER A 397 15.51 6.27 9.28
CA SER A 397 15.95 7.05 10.45
C SER A 397 17.39 6.86 10.91
N ASN A 398 18.10 7.98 11.04
CA ASN A 398 19.46 8.12 11.57
C ASN A 398 20.58 7.49 10.73
N LEU A 399 20.33 7.19 9.45
CA LEU A 399 21.36 6.74 8.53
C LEU A 399 22.32 7.90 8.23
N GLN A 400 23.59 7.73 8.58
CA GLN A 400 24.63 8.70 8.24
C GLN A 400 25.07 8.45 6.80
N MET A 401 24.71 9.40 5.93
CA MET A 401 25.02 9.34 4.50
C MET A 401 26.33 10.01 4.12
N HIS A 402 27.02 10.69 5.05
CA HIS A 402 28.24 11.43 4.74
C HIS A 402 29.29 11.26 5.85
N GLY A 403 30.56 11.17 5.47
CA GLY A 403 31.69 11.24 6.42
C GLY A 403 31.99 9.95 7.21
N ARG A 404 31.45 8.80 6.74
CA ARG A 404 31.53 7.40 7.22
C ARG A 404 30.13 6.89 7.56
N GLY A 405 29.66 5.94 6.75
CA GLY A 405 28.39 5.27 6.98
C GLY A 405 28.31 4.58 8.34
N ASN A 406 27.15 4.67 8.98
CA ASN A 406 26.84 3.98 10.23
C ASN A 406 26.04 2.68 10.02
N HIS A 407 25.81 2.30 8.77
CA HIS A 407 25.14 1.06 8.40
C HIS A 407 26.05 -0.15 8.63
N LEU A 408 25.50 -1.25 9.13
CA LEU A 408 26.29 -2.40 9.61
C LEU A 408 26.75 -3.35 8.51
N VAL A 409 26.11 -3.31 7.33
CA VAL A 409 26.33 -4.32 6.26
C VAL A 409 26.71 -3.67 4.93
N ALA A 410 25.85 -2.83 4.37
CA ALA A 410 26.15 -2.05 3.17
C ALA A 410 26.94 -0.76 3.49
N PRO A 411 27.86 -0.35 2.60
CA PRO A 411 28.40 1.01 2.63
C PRO A 411 27.28 2.01 2.30
N THR A 412 27.34 3.17 2.94
CA THR A 412 26.66 4.38 2.47
C THR A 412 27.73 5.34 1.95
N ASP A 413 27.32 6.30 1.11
CA ASP A 413 28.20 7.31 0.53
C ASP A 413 29.32 6.77 -0.38
N VAL A 414 29.06 5.70 -1.15
CA VAL A 414 30.11 5.13 -2.01
C VAL A 414 30.71 6.19 -2.93
N ILE A 415 29.90 7.08 -3.52
CA ILE A 415 30.39 8.15 -4.40
C ILE A 415 31.16 9.22 -3.62
N GLY A 416 30.65 9.70 -2.49
CA GLY A 416 31.33 10.71 -1.67
C GLY A 416 32.64 10.18 -1.07
N SER A 417 32.77 8.87 -0.89
CA SER A 417 34.01 8.23 -0.42
C SER A 417 35.13 8.15 -1.48
N LEU A 418 34.84 8.39 -2.76
CA LEU A 418 35.83 8.33 -3.84
C LEU A 418 36.72 9.60 -3.79
N PRO A 419 38.05 9.49 -3.63
CA PRO A 419 38.92 10.66 -3.45
C PRO A 419 38.83 11.72 -4.57
N LEU A 420 38.56 11.28 -5.80
CA LEU A 420 38.41 12.16 -6.96
C LEU A 420 37.11 12.96 -6.95
N LEU A 421 36.07 12.43 -6.31
CA LEU A 421 34.74 13.03 -6.27
C LEU A 421 34.43 13.66 -4.92
N ALA A 422 35.12 13.27 -3.84
CA ALA A 422 34.95 13.82 -2.50
C ALA A 422 34.92 15.36 -2.45
N PRO A 423 35.76 16.12 -3.21
CA PRO A 423 35.68 17.58 -3.23
C PRO A 423 34.39 18.14 -3.83
N LEU A 424 33.70 17.38 -4.68
CA LEU A 424 32.42 17.77 -5.28
C LEU A 424 31.24 17.51 -4.35
N PHE A 425 31.44 16.63 -3.35
CA PHE A 425 30.42 16.20 -2.39
C PHE A 425 30.78 16.66 -0.97
N GLU A 426 31.51 17.77 -0.84
CA GLU A 426 31.79 18.38 0.45
C GLU A 426 30.48 18.87 1.07
N THR A 427 29.83 17.99 1.82
CA THR A 427 28.58 18.29 2.51
C THR A 427 28.88 19.22 3.66
N ALA A 428 28.50 20.49 3.50
CA ALA A 428 28.41 21.42 4.60
C ALA A 428 27.25 20.98 5.51
N ARG A 429 27.56 20.25 6.58
CA ARG A 429 26.61 20.03 7.66
C ARG A 429 26.42 21.35 8.39
N VAL A 430 25.22 21.92 8.32
CA VAL A 430 24.86 23.07 9.15
C VAL A 430 24.69 22.58 10.58
N GLU A 431 25.77 22.59 11.35
CA GLU A 431 25.74 22.18 12.77
C GLU A 431 25.09 23.25 13.67
N ALA A 432 25.18 24.51 13.25
CA ALA A 432 24.52 25.64 13.88
C ALA A 432 24.28 26.73 12.83
N SER A 433 23.11 27.36 12.88
CA SER A 433 22.84 28.59 12.13
C SER A 433 22.86 29.77 13.11
N SER A 434 23.44 30.91 12.73
CA SER A 434 23.32 32.15 13.50
C SER A 434 21.99 32.87 13.25
N SER A 435 21.23 32.44 12.24
CA SER A 435 19.90 32.97 11.94
C SER A 435 18.88 32.37 12.90
N GLU A 436 18.36 33.24 13.78
CA GLU A 436 17.26 32.93 14.70
C GLU A 436 16.02 32.46 13.93
N HIS A 437 15.77 33.01 12.72
CA HIS A 437 14.69 32.59 11.85
C HIS A 437 14.90 31.15 11.33
N ILE A 438 16.09 30.81 10.82
CA ILE A 438 16.39 29.45 10.35
C ILE A 438 16.37 28.45 11.51
N ASN A 439 16.86 28.81 12.70
CA ASN A 439 16.76 27.92 13.87
C ASN A 439 15.31 27.78 14.38
N GLY A 440 14.48 28.80 14.19
CA GLY A 440 13.06 28.76 14.53
C GLY A 440 12.24 27.92 13.56
N VAL A 441 12.63 27.91 12.27
CA VAL A 441 11.97 27.13 11.23
C VAL A 441 12.56 25.73 11.15
N CYS A 442 13.87 25.57 11.05
CA CYS A 442 14.60 24.30 10.94
C CYS A 442 15.63 24.19 12.09
N PRO A 443 15.22 23.91 13.33
CA PRO A 443 16.17 23.62 14.38
C PRO A 443 16.95 22.38 13.94
N GLY A 444 18.21 22.54 13.55
CA GLY A 444 19.10 21.42 13.24
C GLY A 444 19.14 20.44 14.42
N ASP A 445 19.64 19.23 14.21
CA ASP A 445 19.72 18.09 15.16
C ASP A 445 20.47 18.38 16.49
N ALA A 446 20.15 19.45 17.21
CA ALA A 446 20.26 19.52 18.64
C ALA A 446 19.13 18.63 19.19
N THR A 447 19.41 17.34 19.28
CA THR A 447 18.73 16.48 20.24
C THR A 447 19.14 16.95 21.64
N PRO A 448 18.25 17.66 22.34
CA PRO A 448 17.64 17.04 23.49
C PRO A 448 16.16 16.85 23.16
N ALA A 449 15.82 15.59 22.84
CA ALA A 449 14.54 14.85 22.81
C ALA A 449 13.14 15.54 22.87
N GLU A 450 12.99 16.86 22.91
CA GLU A 450 11.74 17.56 23.24
C GLU A 450 11.14 18.38 22.10
N ARG A 451 11.78 18.50 20.92
CA ARG A 451 11.29 19.41 19.86
C ARG A 451 11.17 18.86 18.44
N ALA A 452 11.19 17.54 18.24
CA ALA A 452 11.12 16.94 16.91
C ALA A 452 9.73 17.03 16.21
N CYS A 453 8.79 17.82 16.73
CA CYS A 453 7.38 17.45 16.62
C CYS A 453 6.38 18.59 16.38
N SER A 454 6.85 19.81 16.17
CA SER A 454 6.00 20.98 15.94
C SER A 454 5.84 21.39 14.47
N PHE A 455 6.19 20.54 13.49
CA PHE A 455 6.18 20.94 12.08
C PHE A 455 4.83 20.85 11.35
N TRP A 456 3.74 20.50 12.04
CA TRP A 456 2.40 20.54 11.46
C TRP A 456 1.56 21.63 12.14
N GLY A 457 1.72 22.87 11.69
CA GLY A 457 0.93 23.98 12.22
C GLY A 457 1.38 25.39 11.87
N SER A 458 1.77 25.69 10.63
CA SER A 458 1.80 27.08 10.15
C SER A 458 1.87 27.12 8.62
N GLY A 459 0.70 27.28 8.01
CA GLY A 459 0.49 27.77 6.64
C GLY A 459 -0.73 28.67 6.68
#